data_AF-A0A0Q5KS66-F1
#
_entry.id   AF-A0A0Q5KS66-F1
#
_cell.length_a   1.000
_cell.length_b   1.000
_cell.length_c   1.000
_cell.angle_alpha   90.00
_cell.angle_beta   90.00
_cell.angle_gamma   90.00
#
_symmetry.space_group_name_H-M   'P 1'
#
loop_
_entity.id
_entity.type
_entity.pdbx_description
1 polymer ?
#
loop_
_entity_poly.entity_id
_entity_poly.type
_entity_poly.pdbx_seq_one_letter_code
_entity_poly.pdbx_strand_id
1 'polypeptide(L)'
;MSVRRRHRILAGVAGVALLVGVGMAPVTQVTDAAFTDSEYGRATITAFRVPAPTVIACAVTNNVLGVFQSVRIDWTSPYPASGVRLTLTQGATTATVPAANITTTGPAAGLYTHTAVLTQALLTSLISNLLGSTTTLTATNLLVGTTWVSAGASRQLSIALLGLNASCT
;
A
#
# COMPACT_ATOMS: atom_id res chain seq x y z
N MET A 1 -71.33 27.54 44.03
CA MET A 1 -70.39 26.61 43.36
C MET A 1 -69.00 27.22 43.38
N SER A 2 -68.04 26.59 44.06
CA SER A 2 -66.72 27.18 44.32
C SER A 2 -65.84 27.22 43.05
N VAL A 3 -65.01 28.26 42.96
CA VAL A 3 -64.10 28.59 41.83
C VAL A 3 -63.26 27.41 41.37
N ARG A 4 -62.92 26.48 42.27
CA ARG A 4 -62.14 25.26 42.00
C ARG A 4 -62.86 24.26 41.08
N ARG A 5 -64.19 24.17 41.13
CA ARG A 5 -64.96 23.23 40.29
C ARG A 5 -65.03 23.68 38.83
N ARG A 6 -65.07 25.01 38.60
CA ARG A 6 -65.08 25.60 37.24
C ARG A 6 -63.74 25.42 36.52
N HIS A 7 -62.62 25.54 37.23
CA HIS A 7 -61.29 25.36 36.65
C HIS A 7 -61.02 23.91 36.22
N ARG A 8 -61.55 22.92 36.95
CA ARG A 8 -61.41 21.50 36.58
C ARG A 8 -62.20 21.14 35.32
N ILE A 9 -63.39 21.74 35.14
CA ILE A 9 -64.21 21.52 33.94
C ILE A 9 -63.54 22.18 32.72
N LEU A 10 -63.04 23.41 32.87
CA LEU A 10 -62.30 24.10 31.80
C LEU A 10 -61.03 23.34 31.37
N ALA A 11 -60.26 22.83 32.33
CA ALA A 11 -59.08 22.02 32.02
C ALA A 11 -59.43 20.71 31.29
N GLY A 12 -60.54 20.06 31.66
CA GLY A 12 -61.03 18.87 30.98
C GLY A 12 -61.45 19.15 29.53
N VAL A 13 -62.20 20.24 29.30
CA VAL A 13 -62.63 20.64 27.95
C VAL A 13 -61.43 21.02 27.07
N ALA A 14 -60.46 21.75 27.62
CA ALA A 14 -59.24 22.11 26.90
C ALA A 14 -58.41 20.86 26.53
N GLY A 15 -58.29 19.90 27.45
CA GLY A 15 -57.58 18.64 27.19
C GLY A 15 -58.25 17.81 26.08
N VAL A 16 -59.58 17.70 26.09
CA VAL A 16 -60.31 16.97 25.06
C VAL A 16 -60.23 17.67 23.70
N ALA A 17 -60.33 19.01 23.67
CA ALA A 17 -60.20 19.77 22.42
C ALA A 17 -58.82 19.60 21.79
N LEU A 18 -57.76 19.53 22.60
CA LEU A 18 -56.39 19.34 22.12
C LEU A 18 -56.17 17.92 21.57
N LEU A 19 -56.75 16.89 22.20
CA LEU A 19 -56.71 15.51 21.70
C LEU A 19 -57.46 15.34 20.37
N VAL A 20 -58.62 15.98 20.22
CA VAL A 20 -59.36 15.98 18.95
C VAL A 20 -58.58 16.71 17.85
N GLY A 21 -57.94 17.84 18.18
CA GLY A 21 -57.10 18.57 17.23
C GLY A 21 -55.91 17.76 16.71
N VAL A 22 -55.25 16.97 17.58
CA VAL A 22 -54.15 16.08 17.17
C VAL A 22 -54.66 14.90 16.34
N GLY A 23 -55.83 14.35 16.67
CA GLY A 23 -56.42 13.23 15.92
C GLY A 23 -56.94 13.61 14.52
N MET A 24 -57.23 14.89 14.28
CA MET A 24 -57.64 15.40 12.96
C MET A 24 -56.49 16.02 12.16
N ALA A 25 -55.27 16.02 12.70
CA ALA A 25 -54.10 16.42 11.93
C ALA A 25 -53.85 15.38 10.82
N PRO A 26 -53.67 15.80 9.55
CA PRO A 26 -53.39 14.89 8.47
C PRO A 26 -52.10 14.11 8.76
N VAL A 27 -52.16 12.78 8.60
CA VAL A 27 -50.98 11.91 8.73
C VAL A 27 -49.90 12.39 7.77
N THR A 28 -48.70 12.66 8.29
CA THR A 28 -47.54 13.03 7.48
C THR A 28 -47.29 11.94 6.44
N GLN A 29 -47.56 12.24 5.18
CA GLN A 29 -47.21 11.32 4.09
C GLN A 29 -45.70 11.28 3.95
N VAL A 30 -45.15 10.09 3.71
CA VAL A 30 -43.75 9.94 3.32
C VAL A 30 -43.62 10.56 1.93
N THR A 31 -43.17 11.82 1.88
CA THR A 31 -42.76 12.41 0.61
C THR A 31 -41.42 11.77 0.26
N ASP A 32 -41.43 10.90 -0.75
CA ASP A 32 -40.19 10.51 -1.42
C ASP A 32 -39.51 11.78 -1.90
N ALA A 33 -38.40 12.13 -1.27
CA ALA A 33 -37.48 13.12 -1.81
C ALA A 33 -36.83 12.47 -3.04
N ALA A 34 -37.51 12.55 -4.19
CA ALA A 34 -36.86 12.28 -5.45
C ALA A 34 -35.85 13.40 -5.68
N PHE A 35 -34.57 13.07 -5.57
CA PHE A 35 -33.49 13.92 -6.08
C PHE A 35 -33.65 13.99 -7.61
N THR A 36 -34.43 14.95 -8.09
CA THR A 36 -34.58 15.25 -9.52
C THR A 36 -33.46 16.20 -9.98
N ASP A 37 -32.24 15.99 -9.49
CA ASP A 37 -31.10 16.66 -10.10
C ASP A 37 -30.72 15.85 -11.35
N SER A 38 -30.89 16.46 -12.53
CA SER A 38 -30.53 15.86 -13.81
C SER A 38 -29.02 15.87 -14.07
N GLU A 39 -28.22 16.41 -13.15
CA GLU A 39 -26.77 16.46 -13.29
C GLU A 39 -26.10 15.14 -12.85
N TYR A 40 -26.45 14.05 -13.54
CA TYR A 40 -25.69 12.79 -13.45
C TYR A 40 -24.37 12.94 -14.22
N GLY A 41 -23.36 13.52 -13.56
CA GLY A 41 -21.97 13.46 -14.02
C GLY A 41 -21.43 12.04 -13.90
N ARG A 42 -21.56 11.23 -14.96
CA ARG A 42 -20.92 9.90 -15.01
C ARG A 42 -19.46 10.06 -15.44
N ALA A 43 -18.57 10.27 -14.48
CA ALA A 43 -17.13 10.24 -14.72
C ALA A 43 -16.56 8.84 -14.45
N THR A 44 -15.71 8.34 -15.34
CA THR A 44 -14.84 7.20 -15.05
C THR A 44 -13.52 7.76 -14.54
N ILE A 45 -13.27 7.62 -13.25
CA ILE A 45 -11.97 7.96 -12.65
C ILE A 45 -11.12 6.70 -12.68
N THR A 46 -10.04 6.71 -13.46
CA THR A 46 -9.05 5.64 -13.43
C THR A 46 -8.03 5.95 -12.33
N ALA A 47 -7.89 5.04 -11.36
CA ALA A 47 -6.83 5.17 -10.36
C ALA A 47 -5.48 4.97 -11.03
N PHE A 48 -4.57 5.94 -10.86
CA PHE A 48 -3.20 5.79 -11.32
C PHE A 48 -2.52 4.66 -10.53
N ARG A 49 -1.82 3.77 -11.24
CA ARG A 49 -1.02 2.70 -10.65
C ARG A 49 0.44 2.94 -10.97
N VAL A 50 1.29 3.01 -9.95
CA VAL A 50 2.74 3.04 -10.15
C VAL A 50 3.15 1.72 -10.82
N PRO A 51 3.74 1.74 -12.02
CA PRO A 51 4.14 0.53 -12.73
C PRO A 51 5.20 -0.21 -11.91
N ALA A 52 5.12 -1.54 -11.90
CA ALA A 52 6.11 -2.38 -11.22
C ALA A 52 7.43 -2.39 -11.99
N PRO A 53 8.58 -2.49 -11.31
CA PRO A 53 9.85 -2.75 -11.97
C PRO A 53 9.87 -4.18 -12.53
N THR A 54 10.81 -4.46 -13.44
CA THR A 54 11.00 -5.82 -13.97
C THR A 54 12.41 -6.28 -13.67
N VAL A 55 12.56 -7.38 -12.92
CA VAL A 55 13.88 -7.98 -12.68
C VAL A 55 14.33 -8.73 -13.93
N ILE A 56 15.44 -8.30 -14.51
CA ILE A 56 15.99 -8.84 -15.77
C ILE A 56 17.09 -9.87 -15.53
N ALA A 57 17.84 -9.75 -14.43
CA ALA A 57 18.87 -10.73 -14.07
C ALA A 57 19.06 -10.80 -12.56
N CYS A 58 19.39 -11.99 -12.07
CA CYS A 58 19.98 -12.17 -10.77
C CYS A 58 21.10 -13.20 -10.85
N ALA A 59 22.30 -12.83 -10.42
CA ALA A 59 23.48 -13.67 -10.55
C ALA A 59 24.25 -13.70 -9.24
N VAL A 60 24.66 -14.90 -8.84
CA VAL A 60 25.52 -15.11 -7.67
C VAL A 60 26.97 -15.23 -8.14
N THR A 61 27.88 -14.61 -7.40
CA THR A 61 29.32 -14.75 -7.55
C THR A 61 29.86 -15.49 -6.33
N ASN A 62 30.60 -16.56 -6.59
CA ASN A 62 31.28 -17.35 -5.58
C ASN A 62 32.80 -17.16 -5.71
N ASN A 63 33.53 -17.31 -4.61
CA ASN A 63 34.99 -17.31 -4.63
C ASN A 63 35.54 -18.65 -5.18
N VAL A 64 36.87 -18.78 -5.21
CA VAL A 64 37.57 -19.98 -5.71
C VAL A 64 37.21 -21.26 -4.92
N LEU A 65 36.78 -21.12 -3.67
CA LEU A 65 36.34 -22.22 -2.81
C LEU A 65 34.85 -22.55 -2.94
N GLY A 66 34.12 -21.88 -3.85
CA GLY A 66 32.68 -22.05 -4.04
C GLY A 66 31.82 -21.36 -2.96
N VAL A 67 32.41 -20.51 -2.12
CA VAL A 67 31.71 -19.77 -1.07
C VAL A 67 31.15 -18.47 -1.63
N PHE A 68 29.92 -18.16 -1.26
CA PHE A 68 29.20 -16.95 -1.62
C PHE A 68 30.03 -15.69 -1.33
N GLN A 69 30.19 -14.85 -2.35
CA GLN A 69 30.93 -13.59 -2.26
C GLN A 69 30.01 -12.38 -2.45
N SER A 70 29.14 -12.44 -3.45
CA SER A 70 28.18 -11.37 -3.75
C SER A 70 27.01 -11.86 -4.59
N VAL A 71 25.90 -11.12 -4.55
CA VAL A 71 24.81 -11.25 -5.51
C VAL A 71 24.66 -9.96 -6.29
N ARG A 72 24.48 -10.07 -7.60
CA ARG A 72 24.08 -8.96 -8.47
C ARG A 72 22.63 -9.14 -8.86
N ILE A 73 21.83 -8.10 -8.67
CA ILE A 73 20.46 -8.03 -9.16
C ILE A 73 20.34 -6.83 -10.10
N ASP A 74 19.79 -7.09 -11.29
CA ASP A 74 19.54 -6.10 -12.31
C ASP A 74 18.03 -6.03 -12.58
N TRP A 75 17.48 -4.81 -12.60
CA TRP A 75 16.08 -4.57 -12.89
C TRP A 75 15.88 -3.31 -13.72
N THR A 76 14.78 -3.26 -14.45
CA THR A 76 14.38 -2.09 -15.23
C THR A 76 13.21 -1.36 -14.57
N SER A 77 13.19 -0.05 -14.74
CA SER A 77 12.12 0.83 -14.23
C SER A 77 11.94 2.04 -15.14
N PRO A 78 10.73 2.59 -15.29
CA PRO A 78 10.54 3.90 -15.93
C PRO A 78 11.04 5.06 -15.06
N TYR A 79 11.37 4.81 -13.79
CA TYR A 79 11.80 5.85 -12.85
C TYR A 79 13.33 5.92 -12.72
N PRO A 80 13.90 7.12 -12.50
CA PRO A 80 15.33 7.28 -12.24
C PRO A 80 15.69 6.80 -10.83
N ALA A 81 16.98 6.91 -10.46
CA ALA A 81 17.52 6.41 -9.18
C ALA A 81 16.74 6.87 -7.93
N SER A 82 16.19 8.08 -7.91
CA SER A 82 15.40 8.61 -6.79
C SER A 82 14.01 7.96 -6.63
N GLY A 83 13.52 7.30 -7.67
CA GLY A 83 12.20 6.67 -7.73
C GLY A 83 12.25 5.14 -7.63
N VAL A 84 13.35 4.57 -7.15
CA VAL A 84 13.48 3.13 -6.95
C VAL A 84 13.99 2.79 -5.56
N ARG A 85 13.62 1.61 -5.08
CA ARG A 85 14.10 1.07 -3.81
C ARG A 85 14.23 -0.45 -3.90
N LEU A 86 15.35 -0.95 -3.37
CA LEU A 86 15.60 -2.38 -3.19
C LEU A 86 15.54 -2.70 -1.69
N THR A 87 14.70 -3.66 -1.33
CA THR A 87 14.58 -4.16 0.04
C THR A 87 14.99 -5.62 0.14
N LEU A 88 15.61 -5.98 1.25
CA LEU A 88 15.99 -7.33 1.61
C LEU A 88 15.09 -7.79 2.74
N THR A 89 14.43 -8.94 2.60
CA THR A 89 13.60 -9.51 3.65
C THR A 89 14.04 -10.93 3.96
N GLN A 90 14.28 -11.21 5.23
CA GLN A 90 14.70 -12.51 5.74
C GLN A 90 13.97 -12.79 7.04
N GLY A 91 13.02 -13.74 7.01
CA GLY A 91 12.12 -13.96 8.15
C GLY A 91 11.36 -12.69 8.51
N ALA A 92 11.52 -12.21 9.75
CA ALA A 92 10.93 -10.97 10.24
C ALA A 92 11.80 -9.72 10.01
N THR A 93 13.03 -9.88 9.53
CA THR A 93 13.98 -8.78 9.33
C THR A 93 13.83 -8.22 7.93
N THR A 94 13.58 -6.91 7.82
CA THR A 94 13.58 -6.20 6.55
C THR A 94 14.56 -5.04 6.59
N ALA A 95 15.41 -4.95 5.57
CA ALA A 95 16.39 -3.87 5.42
C ALA A 95 16.28 -3.24 4.03
N THR A 96 16.57 -1.94 3.94
CA THR A 96 16.63 -1.24 2.67
C THR A 96 18.08 -1.11 2.22
N VAL A 97 18.37 -1.47 0.98
CA VAL A 97 19.70 -1.30 0.40
C VAL A 97 19.98 0.20 0.24
N PRO A 98 21.10 0.73 0.75
CA PRO A 98 21.44 2.13 0.56
C PRO A 98 21.54 2.48 -0.92
N ALA A 99 21.00 3.63 -1.32
CA ALA A 99 20.97 4.08 -2.72
C ALA A 99 22.38 4.17 -3.35
N ALA A 100 23.41 4.42 -2.55
CA ALA A 100 24.81 4.43 -2.99
C ALA A 100 25.29 3.08 -3.57
N ASN A 101 24.63 1.97 -3.21
CA ASN A 101 24.92 0.63 -3.74
C ASN A 101 24.08 0.27 -4.97
N ILE A 102 23.26 1.20 -5.47
CA ILE A 102 22.42 1.02 -6.66
C ILE A 102 22.95 1.93 -7.76
N THR A 103 23.58 1.31 -8.75
CA THR A 103 24.00 2.01 -9.97
C THR A 103 22.83 2.08 -10.93
N THR A 104 22.69 3.21 -11.64
CA THR A 104 21.59 3.44 -12.59
C THR A 104 22.16 3.90 -13.91
N THR A 105 21.67 3.33 -15.01
CA THR A 105 22.06 3.68 -16.38
C THR A 105 20.82 3.89 -17.25
N GLY A 106 20.99 4.61 -18.37
CA GLY A 106 19.90 4.95 -19.29
C GLY A 106 19.39 6.39 -19.10
N PRO A 107 18.19 6.71 -19.62
CA PRO A 107 17.20 5.76 -20.12
C PRO A 107 17.50 5.25 -21.54
N ALA A 108 17.20 3.98 -21.79
CA ALA A 108 17.16 3.39 -23.13
C ALA A 108 15.72 2.95 -23.42
N ALA A 109 15.14 3.39 -24.54
CA ALA A 109 13.73 3.13 -24.88
C ALA A 109 12.72 3.47 -23.76
N GLY A 110 13.00 4.52 -22.97
CA GLY A 110 12.13 4.97 -21.88
C GLY A 110 12.28 4.19 -20.56
N LEU A 111 13.27 3.30 -20.45
CA LEU A 111 13.55 2.55 -19.21
C LEU A 111 14.97 2.81 -18.71
N TYR A 112 15.09 2.98 -17.40
CA TYR A 112 16.35 2.95 -16.66
C TYR A 112 16.68 1.51 -16.29
N THR A 113 17.97 1.18 -16.33
CA THR A 113 18.49 -0.07 -15.80
C THR A 113 19.19 0.21 -14.49
N HIS A 114 18.77 -0.49 -13.44
CA HIS A 114 19.35 -0.40 -12.12
C HIS A 114 20.07 -1.70 -11.79
N THR A 115 21.27 -1.57 -11.24
CA THR A 115 22.13 -2.69 -10.87
C THR A 115 22.59 -2.49 -9.44
N ALA A 116 22.32 -3.49 -8.60
CA ALA A 116 22.83 -3.55 -7.23
C ALA A 116 23.74 -4.76 -7.07
N VAL A 117 24.97 -4.53 -6.62
CA VAL A 117 25.93 -5.57 -6.27
C VAL A 117 26.03 -5.63 -4.75
N LEU A 118 25.41 -6.65 -4.17
CA LEU A 118 25.34 -6.84 -2.74
C LEU A 118 26.44 -7.81 -2.32
N THR A 119 27.51 -7.26 -1.76
CA THR A 119 28.61 -8.07 -1.22
C THR A 119 28.16 -8.78 0.06
N GLN A 120 28.85 -9.87 0.41
CA GLN A 120 28.62 -10.57 1.66
C GLN A 120 28.67 -9.62 2.87
N ALA A 121 29.66 -8.73 2.93
CA ALA A 121 29.80 -7.74 4.00
C ALA A 121 28.58 -6.81 4.11
N LEU A 122 28.10 -6.29 2.98
CA LEU A 122 26.91 -5.44 2.95
C LEU A 122 25.67 -6.23 3.41
N LEU A 123 25.49 -7.45 2.90
CA LEU A 123 24.37 -8.30 3.30
C LEU A 123 24.41 -8.61 4.80
N THR A 124 25.56 -9.00 5.35
CA THR A 124 25.70 -9.26 6.80
C THR A 124 25.49 -8.02 7.68
N SER A 125 25.68 -6.82 7.13
CA SER A 125 25.39 -5.57 7.85
C SER A 125 23.90 -5.21 7.84
N LEU A 126 23.14 -5.68 6.84
CA LEU A 126 21.73 -5.37 6.65
C LEU A 126 20.81 -6.45 7.22
N ILE A 127 21.23 -7.71 7.13
CA ILE A 127 20.45 -8.88 7.56
C ILE A 127 21.33 -9.82 8.39
N SER A 128 20.74 -10.36 9.45
CA SER A 128 21.41 -11.26 10.40
C SER A 128 21.34 -12.71 9.91
N ASN A 129 22.41 -13.49 10.07
CA ASN A 129 22.41 -14.93 9.74
C ASN A 129 22.19 -15.21 8.25
N LEU A 130 23.09 -14.69 7.42
CA LEU A 130 23.08 -14.90 5.96
C LEU A 130 23.24 -16.38 5.58
N LEU A 131 24.01 -17.15 6.36
CA LEU A 131 24.32 -18.55 6.08
C LEU A 131 23.16 -19.47 6.46
N GLY A 132 22.84 -20.42 5.60
CA GLY A 132 21.75 -21.38 5.81
C GLY A 132 20.36 -20.75 5.71
N SER A 133 20.24 -19.64 4.98
CA SER A 133 19.02 -18.84 4.96
C SER A 133 18.64 -18.38 3.56
N THR A 134 17.38 -17.98 3.42
CA THR A 134 16.80 -17.44 2.19
C THR A 134 16.41 -15.99 2.40
N THR A 135 16.95 -15.12 1.57
CA THR A 135 16.69 -13.68 1.56
C THR A 135 15.87 -13.32 0.31
N THR A 136 14.77 -12.62 0.49
CA THR A 136 13.97 -12.09 -0.62
C THR A 136 14.46 -10.69 -0.96
N LEU A 137 14.97 -10.52 -2.17
CA LEU A 137 15.35 -9.25 -2.78
C LEU A 137 14.12 -8.69 -3.50
N THR A 138 13.61 -7.53 -3.11
CA THR A 138 12.41 -6.93 -3.72
C THR A 138 12.71 -5.53 -4.23
N ALA A 139 12.64 -5.35 -5.54
CA ALA A 139 12.71 -4.04 -6.18
C ALA A 139 11.30 -3.42 -6.23
N THR A 140 11.20 -2.13 -5.87
CA THR A 140 9.96 -1.36 -5.88
C THR A 140 10.19 0.00 -6.53
N ASN A 141 9.18 0.51 -7.20
CA ASN A 141 9.15 1.87 -7.70
C ASN A 141 8.42 2.78 -6.70
N LEU A 142 8.93 3.99 -6.56
CA LEU A 142 8.47 5.01 -5.64
C LEU A 142 8.11 6.25 -6.46
N LEU A 143 6.92 6.79 -6.23
CA LEU A 143 6.58 8.08 -6.78
C LEU A 143 7.10 9.18 -5.85
N VAL A 144 8.15 9.87 -6.29
CA VAL A 144 8.87 10.91 -5.52
C VAL A 144 7.89 11.95 -4.99
N GLY A 145 8.04 12.30 -3.71
CA GLY A 145 7.17 13.28 -3.03
C GLY A 145 5.83 12.71 -2.57
N THR A 146 5.60 11.39 -2.70
CA THR A 146 4.37 10.74 -2.25
C THR A 146 4.66 9.45 -1.48
N THR A 147 3.62 8.83 -0.92
CA THR A 147 3.69 7.50 -0.27
C THR A 147 3.39 6.34 -1.22
N TRP A 148 3.17 6.62 -2.51
CA TRP A 148 2.79 5.60 -3.48
C TRP A 148 3.98 4.72 -3.85
N VAL A 149 3.79 3.41 -3.69
CA VAL A 149 4.76 2.37 -4.03
C VAL A 149 4.12 1.41 -5.02
N SER A 150 4.89 0.95 -6.01
CA SER A 150 4.44 -0.10 -6.92
C SER A 150 4.32 -1.46 -6.23
N ALA A 151 3.71 -2.42 -6.91
CA ALA A 151 3.97 -3.83 -6.60
C ALA A 151 5.48 -4.11 -6.72
N GLY A 152 6.01 -4.95 -5.83
CA GLY A 152 7.42 -5.33 -5.84
C GLY A 152 7.71 -6.45 -6.82
N ALA A 153 8.86 -6.37 -7.49
CA ALA A 153 9.41 -7.47 -8.27
C ALA A 153 10.52 -8.14 -7.46
N SER A 154 10.37 -9.43 -7.19
CA SER A 154 11.21 -10.15 -6.24
C SER A 154 12.03 -11.28 -6.85
N ARG A 155 13.16 -11.56 -6.20
CA ARG A 155 14.01 -12.74 -6.38
C ARG A 155 14.42 -13.26 -5.01
N GLN A 156 14.70 -14.55 -4.91
CA GLN A 156 15.14 -15.22 -3.70
C GLN A 156 16.61 -15.58 -3.83
N LEU A 157 17.42 -15.05 -2.92
CA LEU A 157 18.79 -15.48 -2.69
C LEU A 157 18.78 -16.58 -1.63
N SER A 158 19.19 -17.78 -1.96
CA SER A 158 19.38 -18.88 -1.01
C SER A 158 20.86 -19.18 -0.84
N ILE A 159 21.31 -19.35 0.41
CA ILE A 159 22.71 -19.63 0.74
C ILE A 159 22.73 -20.79 1.74
N ALA A 160 23.48 -21.86 1.45
CA ALA A 160 23.58 -23.00 2.37
C ALA A 160 24.41 -22.64 3.64
N LEU A 161 24.40 -23.54 4.63
CA LEU A 161 24.93 -23.30 5.98
C LEU A 161 26.42 -22.90 6.04
N LEU A 162 27.20 -23.23 4.99
CA LEU A 162 28.63 -22.92 4.86
C LEU A 162 28.92 -21.82 3.83
N GLY A 163 27.90 -21.10 3.36
CA GLY A 163 28.05 -20.15 2.26
C GLY A 163 28.17 -20.81 0.89
N LEU A 164 28.06 -22.14 0.83
CA LEU A 164 28.14 -22.92 -0.41
C LEU A 164 26.79 -22.94 -1.13
N ASN A 165 26.82 -23.34 -2.40
CA ASN A 165 25.62 -23.57 -3.23
C ASN A 165 24.65 -22.38 -3.24
N ALA A 166 25.19 -21.16 -3.21
CA ALA A 166 24.36 -19.98 -3.25
C ALA A 166 23.71 -19.80 -4.63
N SER A 167 22.42 -19.51 -4.64
CA SER A 167 21.62 -19.34 -5.85
C SER A 167 20.71 -18.12 -5.72
N CYS A 168 20.41 -17.49 -6.86
CA CYS A 168 19.41 -16.43 -6.92
C CYS A 168 18.36 -16.75 -7.99
N THR A 169 17.10 -16.87 -7.58
CA THR A 169 15.98 -17.32 -8.44
C THR A 169 14.76 -16.44 -8.30
#